data_AF-A0A9E7J8R7-F1
#
_entry.id   AF-A0A9E7J8R7-F1
#
_cell.length_a   1.000
_cell.length_b   1.000
_cell.length_c   1.000
_cell.angle_alpha   90.00
_cell.angle_beta   90.00
_cell.angle_gamma   90.00
#
_symmetry.space_group_name_H-M   'P 1'
#
loop_
_entity.id
_entity.type
_entity.pdbx_description
1 polymer ?
#
loop_
_entity_poly.entity_id
_entity_poly.type
_entity_poly.pdbx_seq_one_letter_code
_entity_poly.pdbx_strand_id
1 'polypeptide(L)'
;MKPASLFCALFCLGICLPPPTTAVTPPPARQCKAWLVQSIPTDMPLLPRVPGVLFTGEAFQWLAGNATKRLDIIAQYWQLLAQSENPESGDYGFSAEEMEVFGEDEGRAVYRYLADAADRKDHSALWILPRLRLRVI
;
A
#
# COMPACT_ATOMS: atom_id res chain seq x y z
N MET A 1 15.63 -21.30 67.70
CA MET A 1 15.90 -21.68 66.29
C MET A 1 14.83 -21.03 65.42
N LYS A 2 15.20 -20.64 64.20
CA LYS A 2 14.72 -19.48 63.41
C LYS A 2 13.26 -19.54 62.90
N PRO A 3 12.54 -18.41 62.81
CA PRO A 3 11.29 -18.32 62.06
C PRO A 3 11.62 -18.12 60.56
N ALA A 4 11.80 -19.22 59.85
CA ALA A 4 11.90 -19.21 58.40
C ALA A 4 10.52 -19.63 57.84
N SER A 5 9.60 -18.69 57.62
CA SER A 5 8.41 -19.03 56.81
C SER A 5 7.54 -17.88 56.29
N LEU A 6 7.76 -16.60 56.67
CA LEU A 6 6.89 -15.51 56.20
C LEU A 6 7.52 -14.60 55.14
N PHE A 7 8.85 -14.50 55.08
CA PHE A 7 9.52 -13.63 54.11
C PHE A 7 9.47 -14.15 52.66
N CYS A 8 9.33 -15.47 52.46
CA CYS A 8 9.33 -16.05 51.11
C CYS A 8 7.99 -15.84 50.38
N ALA A 9 6.86 -15.81 51.10
CA ALA A 9 5.53 -15.68 50.49
C ALA A 9 5.25 -14.26 49.98
N LEU A 10 5.76 -13.23 50.68
CA LEU A 10 5.59 -11.83 50.29
C LEU A 10 6.43 -11.43 49.07
N PHE A 11 7.59 -12.07 48.87
CA PHE A 11 8.46 -11.77 47.73
C PHE A 11 7.92 -12.34 46.40
N CYS A 12 7.19 -13.47 46.44
CA CYS A 12 6.56 -14.05 45.25
C CYS A 12 5.31 -13.30 44.77
N LEU A 13 4.58 -12.61 45.66
CA LEU A 13 3.39 -11.83 45.29
C LEU A 13 3.73 -10.47 44.67
N GLY A 14 4.91 -9.92 44.94
CA GLY A 14 5.33 -8.61 44.40
C GLY A 14 5.89 -8.65 42.98
N ILE A 15 6.37 -9.81 42.50
CA ILE A 15 7.06 -9.93 41.20
C ILE A 15 6.12 -10.41 40.08
N CYS A 16 4.93 -10.92 40.43
CA CYS A 16 3.98 -11.49 39.46
C CYS A 16 2.90 -10.50 38.98
N LEU A 17 2.90 -9.24 39.41
CA LEU A 17 2.00 -8.26 38.80
C LEU A 17 2.64 -7.77 37.47
N PRO A 18 2.06 -8.08 36.31
CA PRO A 18 2.43 -7.38 35.09
C PRO A 18 2.22 -5.88 35.32
N PRO A 19 3.06 -5.01 34.74
CA PRO A 19 2.83 -3.57 34.80
C PRO A 19 1.40 -3.29 34.32
N PRO A 20 0.71 -2.27 34.87
CA PRO A 20 -0.60 -1.90 34.39
C PRO A 20 -0.50 -1.57 32.89
N THR A 21 -0.92 -2.51 32.06
CA THR A 21 -1.06 -2.31 30.63
C THR A 21 -2.13 -1.26 30.48
N THR A 22 -1.73 -0.01 30.25
CA THR A 22 -2.66 1.03 29.81
C THR A 22 -3.26 0.50 28.51
N ALA A 23 -4.52 0.08 28.56
CA ALA A 23 -5.29 -0.21 27.36
C ALA A 23 -5.27 1.07 26.54
N VAL A 24 -4.47 1.09 25.48
CA VAL A 24 -4.51 2.16 24.48
C VAL A 24 -5.84 1.98 23.77
N THR A 25 -6.87 2.65 24.27
CA THR A 25 -8.14 2.73 23.57
C THR A 25 -7.84 3.41 22.23
N PRO A 26 -7.98 2.72 21.09
CA PRO A 26 -7.79 3.38 19.82
C PRO A 26 -8.76 4.57 19.76
N PRO A 27 -8.34 5.72 19.22
CA PRO A 27 -9.25 6.83 19.02
C PRO A 27 -10.51 6.31 18.29
N PRO A 28 -11.70 6.82 18.63
CA PRO A 28 -12.94 6.36 18.02
C PRO A 28 -12.76 6.38 16.50
N ALA A 29 -13.00 5.23 15.86
CA ALA A 29 -12.81 5.09 14.44
C ALA A 29 -13.61 6.18 13.74
N ARG A 30 -12.93 7.08 13.03
CA ARG A 30 -13.60 8.03 12.15
C ARG A 30 -14.42 7.20 11.16
N GLN A 31 -15.66 7.60 10.91
CA GLN A 31 -16.49 6.96 9.90
C GLN A 31 -15.85 7.21 8.53
N CYS A 32 -15.11 6.22 8.04
CA CYS A 32 -14.44 6.28 6.75
C CYS A 32 -15.19 5.39 5.75
N LYS A 33 -15.25 5.83 4.50
CA LYS A 33 -15.62 4.97 3.38
C LYS A 33 -14.38 4.19 2.96
N ALA A 34 -14.56 2.89 2.76
CA ALA A 34 -13.54 1.99 2.26
C ALA A 34 -14.11 1.24 1.06
N TRP A 35 -13.24 0.94 0.10
CA TRP A 35 -13.57 0.17 -1.09
C TRP A 35 -12.58 -0.98 -1.22
N LEU A 36 -13.09 -2.14 -1.62
CA LEU A 36 -12.24 -3.26 -1.99
C LEU A 36 -11.83 -3.07 -3.46
N VAL A 37 -10.54 -3.28 -3.71
CA VAL A 37 -9.94 -3.23 -5.05
C VAL A 37 -9.28 -4.58 -5.34
N GLN A 38 -9.21 -4.95 -6.62
CA GLN A 38 -8.55 -6.16 -7.07
C GLN A 38 -7.76 -5.92 -8.36
N SER A 39 -6.72 -6.72 -8.53
CA SER A 39 -6.01 -6.91 -9.81
C SER A 39 -6.09 -8.38 -10.15
N ILE A 40 -6.69 -8.71 -11.29
CA ILE A 40 -6.73 -10.07 -11.83
C ILE A 40 -6.01 -10.01 -13.18
N PRO A 41 -5.02 -10.89 -13.43
CA PRO A 41 -4.38 -10.98 -14.74
C PRO A 41 -5.42 -11.14 -15.85
N THR A 42 -5.18 -10.44 -16.95
CA THR A 42 -6.06 -10.39 -18.14
C THR A 42 -6.26 -11.74 -18.82
N ASP A 43 -5.41 -12.73 -18.52
CA ASP A 43 -5.36 -14.07 -19.12
C ASP A 43 -5.76 -15.21 -18.17
N MET A 44 -6.45 -14.92 -17.06
CA MET A 44 -6.94 -15.95 -16.12
C MET A 44 -8.46 -16.19 -16.23
N PRO A 45 -8.94 -16.99 -17.19
CA PRO A 45 -10.37 -17.20 -17.43
C PRO A 45 -11.11 -17.88 -16.26
N LEU A 46 -10.38 -18.58 -15.39
CA LEU A 46 -10.95 -19.26 -14.22
C LEU A 46 -11.09 -18.33 -13.00
N LEU A 47 -10.62 -17.09 -13.08
CA LEU A 47 -10.72 -16.09 -12.01
C LEU A 47 -11.60 -14.92 -12.48
N PRO A 48 -12.94 -15.09 -12.50
CA PRO A 48 -13.83 -14.01 -12.90
C PRO A 48 -13.78 -12.86 -11.90
N ARG A 49 -14.09 -11.65 -12.39
CA ARG A 49 -14.22 -10.45 -11.55
C ARG A 49 -15.25 -10.70 -10.44
N VAL A 50 -14.91 -10.30 -9.21
CA VAL A 50 -15.86 -10.32 -8.10
C VAL A 50 -16.83 -9.15 -8.26
N PRO A 51 -18.16 -9.38 -8.36
CA PRO A 51 -19.13 -8.31 -8.50
C PRO A 51 -19.04 -7.29 -7.35
N GLY A 52 -19.03 -6.00 -7.68
CA GLY A 52 -18.93 -4.91 -6.71
C GLY A 52 -17.51 -4.56 -6.26
N VAL A 53 -16.48 -5.29 -6.73
CA VAL A 53 -15.07 -4.96 -6.46
C VAL A 53 -14.49 -4.12 -7.60
N LEU A 54 -13.81 -3.04 -7.23
CA LEU A 54 -13.18 -2.13 -8.18
C LEU A 54 -11.88 -2.72 -8.74
N PHE A 55 -11.50 -2.36 -9.96
CA PHE A 55 -10.15 -2.68 -10.43
C PHE A 55 -9.13 -1.71 -9.86
N THR A 56 -7.95 -2.20 -9.52
CA THR A 56 -6.88 -1.39 -8.95
C THR A 56 -6.48 -0.23 -9.87
N GLY A 57 -6.30 -0.46 -11.18
CA GLY A 57 -5.94 0.61 -12.11
C GLY A 57 -7.05 1.64 -12.28
N GLU A 58 -8.32 1.23 -12.33
CA GLU A 58 -9.48 2.14 -12.34
C GLU A 58 -9.49 3.01 -11.07
N ALA A 59 -9.23 2.42 -9.90
CA ALA A 59 -9.18 3.14 -8.64
C ALA A 59 -8.03 4.17 -8.62
N PHE A 60 -6.85 3.82 -9.13
CA PHE A 60 -5.73 4.76 -9.25
C PHE A 60 -6.03 5.89 -10.23
N GLN A 61 -6.61 5.60 -11.40
CA GLN A 61 -7.02 6.62 -12.37
C GLN A 61 -8.06 7.58 -11.76
N TRP A 62 -9.04 7.05 -11.02
CA TRP A 62 -10.03 7.88 -10.33
C TRP A 62 -9.41 8.77 -9.26
N LEU A 63 -8.51 8.23 -8.43
CA LEU A 63 -7.79 8.99 -7.40
C LEU A 63 -6.95 10.11 -8.03
N ALA A 64 -6.20 9.80 -9.09
CA ALA A 64 -5.39 10.76 -9.82
C ALA A 64 -6.23 11.83 -10.52
N GLY A 65 -7.32 11.43 -11.18
CA GLY A 65 -8.23 12.32 -11.90
C GLY A 65 -8.98 13.28 -10.96
N ASN A 66 -9.32 12.84 -9.75
CA ASN A 66 -10.09 13.64 -8.78
C ASN A 66 -9.26 14.31 -7.69
N ALA A 67 -7.94 14.12 -7.65
CA ALA A 67 -7.07 14.82 -6.72
C ALA A 67 -7.01 16.32 -7.05
N THR A 68 -7.39 17.18 -6.10
CA THR A 68 -7.42 18.65 -6.27
C THR A 68 -6.30 19.39 -5.54
N LYS A 69 -5.51 18.70 -4.70
CA LYS A 69 -4.47 19.33 -3.88
C LYS A 69 -3.16 18.56 -3.89
N ARG A 70 -3.20 17.30 -3.44
CA ARG A 70 -2.02 16.44 -3.36
C ARG A 70 -2.45 14.98 -3.41
N LEU A 71 -1.67 14.18 -4.11
CA LEU A 71 -1.78 12.73 -4.12
C LEU A 71 -0.41 12.17 -3.71
N ASP A 72 -0.33 11.67 -2.48
CA ASP A 72 0.89 11.04 -1.96
C ASP A 72 0.82 9.54 -2.21
N ILE A 73 1.76 8.99 -2.97
CA ILE A 73 1.81 7.56 -3.28
C ILE A 73 3.12 6.99 -2.74
N ILE A 74 3.01 5.94 -1.94
CA ILE A 74 4.14 5.18 -1.43
C ILE A 74 4.00 3.76 -1.97
N ALA A 75 4.98 3.34 -2.76
CA ALA A 75 5.01 2.02 -3.36
C ALA A 75 6.41 1.40 -3.20
N GLN A 76 6.45 0.07 -3.09
CA GLN A 76 7.72 -0.66 -3.08
C GLN A 76 8.33 -0.76 -4.49
N TYR A 77 7.48 -0.96 -5.49
CA TYR A 77 7.85 -1.02 -6.90
C TYR A 77 6.94 -0.10 -7.70
N TRP A 78 7.50 0.50 -8.75
CA TRP A 78 6.80 1.46 -9.58
C TRP A 78 7.24 1.30 -11.04
N GLN A 79 6.49 0.50 -11.80
CA GLN A 79 6.73 0.28 -13.22
C GLN A 79 5.40 0.32 -13.97
N LEU A 80 4.93 1.53 -14.28
CA LEU A 80 3.67 1.74 -15.01
C LEU A 80 3.84 1.77 -16.53
N LEU A 81 5.07 2.01 -17.00
CA LEU A 81 5.42 2.07 -18.42
C LEU A 81 6.27 0.86 -18.78
N ALA A 82 5.66 -0.31 -18.74
CA ALA A 82 6.27 -1.53 -19.23
C ALA A 82 6.49 -1.40 -20.76
N GLN A 83 7.66 -1.80 -21.26
CA GLN A 83 8.01 -1.71 -22.69
C GLN A 83 8.96 -2.84 -23.08
N SER A 84 8.63 -3.58 -24.12
CA SER A 84 9.37 -4.80 -24.55
C SER A 84 10.83 -4.53 -24.92
N GLU A 85 11.14 -3.31 -25.35
CA GLU A 85 12.46 -2.89 -25.81
C GLU A 85 13.24 -2.05 -24.79
N ASN A 86 12.70 -1.84 -23.58
CA ASN A 86 13.35 -1.00 -22.57
C ASN A 86 14.19 -1.84 -21.59
N PRO A 87 15.53 -1.79 -21.64
CA PRO A 87 16.36 -2.55 -20.71
C PRO A 87 16.28 -2.05 -19.26
N GLU A 88 15.74 -0.84 -19.02
CA GLU A 88 15.58 -0.26 -17.68
C GLU A 88 14.22 -0.58 -17.03
N SER A 89 13.23 -1.08 -17.79
CA SER A 89 11.92 -1.45 -17.23
C SER A 89 11.97 -2.70 -16.35
N GLY A 90 13.13 -3.36 -16.29
CA GLY A 90 13.28 -4.66 -15.65
C GLY A 90 12.58 -5.78 -16.42
N ASP A 91 12.13 -5.52 -17.66
CA ASP A 91 11.44 -6.50 -18.48
C ASP A 91 12.40 -7.64 -18.82
N TYR A 92 11.97 -8.87 -18.52
CA TYR A 92 12.73 -10.11 -18.64
C TYR A 92 12.92 -10.55 -20.11
N GLY A 93 12.83 -9.62 -21.07
CA GLY A 93 12.85 -9.89 -22.50
C GLY A 93 11.49 -10.34 -23.07
N PHE A 94 10.38 -9.84 -22.52
CA PHE A 94 9.04 -10.16 -23.01
C PHE A 94 8.73 -9.46 -24.35
N SER A 95 8.03 -10.15 -25.25
CA SER A 95 7.58 -9.58 -26.52
C SER A 95 6.41 -8.61 -26.33
N ALA A 96 6.12 -7.78 -27.34
CA ALA A 96 5.00 -6.86 -27.28
C ALA A 96 3.66 -7.57 -27.04
N GLU A 97 3.48 -8.76 -27.63
CA GLU A 97 2.28 -9.58 -27.46
C GLU A 97 2.16 -10.11 -26.02
N GLU A 98 3.27 -10.54 -25.40
CA GLU A 98 3.26 -10.98 -24.00
C GLU A 98 2.90 -9.83 -23.06
N MET A 99 3.38 -8.63 -23.35
CA MET A 99 3.09 -7.44 -22.55
C MET A 99 1.64 -6.98 -22.66
N GLU A 100 1.06 -7.06 -23.86
CA GLU A 100 -0.39 -6.86 -24.06
C GLU A 100 -1.19 -7.83 -23.20
N VAL A 101 -0.80 -9.11 -23.19
CA VAL A 101 -1.42 -10.16 -22.36
C VAL A 101 -1.26 -9.88 -20.87
N PHE A 102 -0.16 -9.27 -20.43
CA PHE A 102 0.05 -8.87 -19.03
C PHE A 102 -0.69 -7.59 -18.63
N GLY A 103 -1.37 -6.93 -19.57
CA GLY A 103 -2.17 -5.73 -19.31
C GLY A 103 -1.35 -4.45 -19.25
N GLU A 104 -0.30 -4.32 -20.09
CA GLU A 104 0.52 -3.10 -20.15
C GLU A 104 -0.29 -1.79 -20.31
N ASP A 105 -1.44 -1.87 -20.97
CA ASP A 105 -2.34 -0.74 -21.18
C ASP A 105 -2.94 -0.18 -19.89
N GLU A 106 -3.19 -1.02 -18.88
CA GLU A 106 -3.71 -0.57 -17.58
C GLU A 106 -2.66 0.30 -16.87
N GLY A 107 -1.40 -0.15 -16.85
CA GLY A 107 -0.27 0.62 -16.32
C GLY A 107 -0.09 1.94 -17.06
N ARG A 108 -0.11 1.89 -18.40
CA ARG A 108 0.02 3.06 -19.27
C ARG A 108 -1.11 4.08 -19.03
N ALA A 109 -2.34 3.61 -18.82
CA ALA A 109 -3.48 4.47 -18.49
C ALA A 109 -3.31 5.14 -17.13
N VAL A 110 -2.92 4.38 -16.08
CA VAL A 110 -2.64 4.95 -14.75
C VAL A 110 -1.54 6.01 -14.83
N TYR A 111 -0.46 5.74 -15.57
CA TYR A 111 0.62 6.71 -15.78
C TYR A 111 0.10 8.02 -16.37
N ARG A 112 -0.73 7.96 -17.43
CA ARG A 112 -1.31 9.15 -18.07
C ARG A 112 -2.13 9.97 -17.08
N TYR A 113 -3.02 9.34 -16.31
CA TYR A 113 -3.82 10.06 -15.31
C TYR A 113 -2.97 10.72 -14.21
N LEU A 114 -1.87 10.08 -13.80
CA LEU A 114 -0.94 10.66 -12.83
C LEU A 114 -0.12 11.81 -13.43
N ALA A 115 0.33 11.67 -14.68
CA ALA A 115 1.02 12.74 -15.41
C ALA A 115 0.11 13.95 -15.61
N ASP A 116 -1.11 13.73 -16.10
CA ASP A 116 -2.14 14.75 -16.23
C ASP A 116 -2.41 15.44 -14.90
N ALA A 117 -2.45 14.67 -13.79
CA ALA A 117 -2.63 15.22 -12.46
C ALA A 117 -1.46 16.07 -11.96
N ALA A 118 -0.24 15.73 -12.33
CA ALA A 118 0.94 16.52 -12.02
C ALA A 118 1.02 17.80 -12.87
N ASP A 119 0.55 17.75 -14.12
CA ASP A 119 0.58 18.87 -15.07
C ASP A 119 -0.53 19.91 -14.84
N ARG A 120 -1.55 19.57 -14.02
CA ARG A 120 -2.57 20.52 -13.56
C ARG A 120 -1.91 21.67 -12.79
N LYS A 121 -1.99 22.88 -13.36
CA LYS A 121 -1.31 24.12 -12.91
C LYS A 121 -1.73 24.61 -11.50
N ASP A 122 -2.69 23.96 -10.90
CA ASP A 122 -3.25 24.16 -9.57
C ASP A 122 -2.59 23.23 -8.54
N HIS A 123 -1.34 23.56 -8.19
CA HIS A 123 -0.62 23.14 -6.96
C HIS A 123 -0.54 21.64 -6.63
N SER A 124 -0.92 20.75 -7.56
CA SER A 124 -0.88 19.31 -7.36
C SER A 124 0.55 18.79 -7.49
N ALA A 125 1.33 18.92 -6.41
CA ALA A 125 2.66 18.34 -6.37
C ALA A 125 2.55 16.81 -6.19
N LEU A 126 2.79 16.07 -7.26
CA LEU A 126 2.95 14.62 -7.21
C LEU A 126 4.36 14.30 -6.71
N TRP A 127 4.46 13.82 -5.48
CA TRP A 127 5.72 13.31 -4.93
C TRP A 127 5.69 11.79 -5.00
N ILE A 128 6.28 11.24 -6.06
CA ILE A 128 6.65 9.83 -6.08
C ILE A 128 7.97 9.77 -5.32
N LEU A 129 8.01 9.08 -4.18
CA LEU A 129 9.24 8.86 -3.44
C LEU A 129 9.90 7.56 -3.95
N PRO A 130 10.88 7.61 -4.86
CA PRO A 130 11.66 6.44 -5.17
C PRO A 130 12.57 6.18 -3.97
N ARG A 131 12.40 5.02 -3.33
CA ARG A 131 13.12 4.58 -2.12
C ARG A 131 12.79 5.34 -0.83
N LEU A 132 12.39 4.56 0.17
CA LEU A 132 12.80 4.81 1.55
C LEU A 132 14.29 5.17 1.58
N ARG A 133 14.63 6.44 1.82
CA ARG A 133 15.79 6.70 2.68
C ARG A 133 15.30 6.46 4.09
N LEU A 134 15.67 5.30 4.64
CA LEU A 134 15.74 5.08 6.08
C LEU A 134 16.50 6.26 6.69
N ARG A 135 15.78 7.17 7.36
CA ARG A 135 16.39 8.04 8.35
C ARG A 135 16.24 7.28 9.67
N VAL A 136 17.34 6.67 10.10
CA VAL A 136 17.49 6.20 11.48
C VAL A 136 17.30 7.43 12.37
N ILE A 137 16.37 7.33 13.30
CA ILE A 137 16.34 8.13 14.52
C ILE A 137 16.70 7.16 15.64
#